data_AF-A0A954EWB3-F1
#
_entry.id   AF-A0A954EWB3-F1
#
_cell.length_a   1.000
_cell.length_b   1.000
_cell.length_c   1.000
_cell.angle_alpha   90.00
_cell.angle_beta   90.00
_cell.angle_gamma   90.00
#
_symmetry.space_group_name_H-M   'P 1'
#
loop_
_entity.id
_entity.type
_entity.pdbx_description
1 polymer ?
#
loop_
_entity_poly.entity_id
_entity_poly.type
_entity_poly.pdbx_seq_one_letter_code
_entity_poly.pdbx_strand_id
1 'polypeptide(L)'
;MLSKHFVPRMALAIGLAVGTSGWSHAQDVTPAAVGLNEIFPDESPDGIKFGDLDSVASEVEEVSPEWAAWVNELDPLLQNLYLNRGETLEAQQAAVDALASKVAVLGVALADPAYHRVHPVLTDLRQELAIRVSLADAILGFVSGELPATPETRSILKNLVSNIDQYLLSPRVDLEQGIRADLTAIEQAGGHGVVTVVRNHLLNTNMRVVITEGLLNRLFAEERHEKGGIRDKILQACVYGYQCTNSTLHMDLQPCDDAAVIELQAQGTIYSRTTGYTKQAKVASIGNHSFKARKPVRFDGEEYQTHARAMVTAYPNVKTVDAVTKFTRVPILGKIADNIAYNEAVKQTPQVNSITAGKIIHRVGNQMDREAGQQFAEATEELQNERYAPLRKYGMYPEYSHVSSTDLDMGIVSRLMTDVEVGGSEFPPYLAVPTNGAAAQIHESLLSNGFDGIGLAGQTMTATEVRNLLQDRFSEILGRDVKLEGPEEGKDTGEQFVFAEQKPVWFQFRDGRVIMKVFASLITNEGTEIPQRLITVALEPTLEGDNITLTRKSIRAENPDPLQQETRIQAAGRNARIVKAFTDQLPETRTESALVDVEADEESIQMRITSLTAAGGWLTITLE
;
A
#
# COMPACT_ATOMS: atom_id res chain seq x y z
N MET A 1 -16.13 -47.96 46.43
CA MET A 1 -17.00 -47.08 45.63
C MET A 1 -16.14 -46.52 44.50
N LEU A 2 -16.25 -46.89 43.23
CA LEU A 2 -17.32 -47.56 42.45
C LEU A 2 -18.66 -46.80 42.50
N SER A 3 -19.36 -46.53 41.39
CA SER A 3 -19.21 -47.02 39.99
C SER A 3 -19.44 -45.89 38.95
N LYS A 4 -19.12 -46.06 37.65
CA LYS A 4 -20.04 -46.41 36.52
C LYS A 4 -21.45 -45.80 36.65
N HIS A 5 -22.14 -45.34 35.60
CA HIS A 5 -22.42 -45.92 34.26
C HIS A 5 -22.66 -44.74 33.26
N PHE A 6 -22.83 -44.81 31.92
CA PHE A 6 -22.81 -45.81 30.81
C PHE A 6 -22.92 -44.99 29.48
N VAL A 7 -22.63 -45.45 28.25
CA VAL A 7 -21.81 -46.53 27.67
C VAL A 7 -21.62 -46.23 26.16
N PRO A 8 -20.48 -46.54 25.50
CA PRO A 8 -20.28 -46.29 24.07
C PRO A 8 -20.93 -47.36 23.18
N ARG A 9 -21.13 -47.07 21.88
CA ARG A 9 -21.52 -48.09 20.89
C ARG A 9 -20.51 -48.20 19.74
N MET A 10 -20.03 -49.42 19.55
CA MET A 10 -18.98 -49.85 18.64
C MET A 10 -19.53 -50.94 17.71
N ALA A 11 -19.17 -50.92 16.43
CA ALA A 11 -19.18 -52.06 15.52
C ALA A 11 -18.18 -51.75 14.38
N LEU A 12 -17.05 -52.46 14.29
CA LEU A 12 -16.86 -53.68 13.50
C LEU A 12 -17.13 -53.45 11.99
N ALA A 13 -16.14 -53.21 11.12
CA ALA A 13 -14.86 -53.91 10.84
C ALA A 13 -14.99 -55.09 9.84
N ILE A 14 -14.49 -54.84 8.63
CA ILE A 14 -14.00 -55.78 7.63
C ILE A 14 -12.72 -55.10 7.10
N GLY A 15 -11.58 -55.76 6.86
CA GLY A 15 -11.32 -57.20 6.83
C GLY A 15 -10.57 -57.58 5.56
N LEU A 16 -9.44 -56.93 5.28
CA LEU A 16 -8.59 -57.21 4.12
C LEU A 16 -7.44 -58.13 4.53
N ALA A 17 -7.39 -59.31 3.91
CA ALA A 17 -6.40 -60.34 4.20
C ALA A 17 -5.11 -60.12 3.39
N VAL A 18 -3.97 -60.52 3.96
CA VAL A 18 -2.69 -60.61 3.24
C VAL A 18 -2.76 -61.82 2.30
N GLY A 19 -3.21 -61.59 1.07
CA GLY A 19 -3.33 -62.61 0.03
C GLY A 19 -2.02 -62.78 -0.75
N THR A 20 -1.22 -63.79 -0.41
CA THR A 20 0.01 -64.14 -1.14
C THR A 20 -0.29 -64.96 -2.40
N SER A 21 -0.71 -64.29 -3.47
CA SER A 21 -0.75 -64.85 -4.82
C SER A 21 -0.37 -63.76 -5.81
N GLY A 22 0.84 -63.83 -6.39
CA GLY A 22 1.20 -62.89 -7.45
C GLY A 22 0.44 -63.19 -8.74
N TRP A 23 0.41 -62.20 -9.63
CA TRP A 23 0.93 -62.35 -11.00
C TRP A 23 1.68 -61.07 -11.33
N SER A 24 2.88 -61.20 -11.90
CA SER A 24 3.63 -60.07 -12.42
C SER A 24 3.07 -59.67 -13.78
N HIS A 25 2.31 -58.58 -13.82
CA HIS A 25 2.43 -57.66 -14.93
C HIS A 25 3.43 -56.61 -14.49
N ALA A 26 4.56 -56.52 -15.19
CA ALA A 26 5.29 -55.28 -15.21
C ALA A 26 4.35 -54.26 -15.86
N GLN A 27 3.96 -53.23 -15.10
CA GLN A 27 3.65 -51.97 -15.76
C GLN A 27 4.98 -51.53 -16.37
N ASP A 28 4.99 -51.28 -17.68
CA ASP A 28 6.12 -50.61 -18.31
C ASP A 28 6.25 -49.24 -17.63
N VAL A 29 7.26 -49.11 -16.77
CA VAL A 29 7.60 -47.84 -16.15
C VAL A 29 8.21 -46.99 -17.24
N THR A 30 7.37 -46.20 -17.91
CA THR A 30 7.82 -45.11 -18.77
C THR A 30 8.82 -44.27 -17.95
N PRO A 31 10.05 -44.06 -18.45
CA PRO A 31 11.02 -43.25 -17.72
C PRO A 31 10.44 -41.85 -17.55
N ALA A 32 10.45 -41.35 -16.31
CA ALA A 32 9.89 -40.04 -16.00
C ALA A 32 10.54 -38.96 -16.87
N ALA A 33 9.73 -38.07 -17.46
CA ALA A 33 10.19 -37.13 -18.46
C ALA A 33 11.29 -36.19 -17.91
N VAL A 34 12.29 -35.88 -18.75
CA VAL A 34 13.46 -35.11 -18.32
C VAL A 34 13.08 -33.65 -18.07
N GLY A 35 13.38 -33.15 -16.86
CA GLY A 35 13.17 -31.76 -16.48
C GLY A 35 11.71 -31.32 -16.55
N LEU A 36 11.47 -30.19 -17.22
CA LEU A 36 10.18 -29.51 -17.42
C LEU A 36 9.20 -30.26 -18.33
N ASN A 37 9.67 -31.28 -19.06
CA ASN A 37 8.81 -32.08 -19.92
C ASN A 37 7.70 -32.76 -19.09
N GLU A 38 6.51 -32.86 -19.70
CA GLU A 38 5.23 -33.21 -19.05
C GLU A 38 4.73 -32.23 -17.97
N ILE A 39 5.57 -31.35 -17.41
CA ILE A 39 5.17 -30.35 -16.38
C ILE A 39 4.64 -29.07 -17.03
N PHE A 40 5.43 -28.43 -17.90
CA PHE A 40 4.96 -27.26 -18.65
C PHE A 40 3.99 -27.71 -19.76
N PRO A 41 3.03 -26.87 -20.18
CA PRO A 41 2.15 -27.18 -21.30
C PRO A 41 2.94 -27.30 -22.62
N ASP A 42 2.44 -28.12 -23.54
CA ASP A 42 2.97 -28.30 -24.91
C ASP A 42 2.39 -27.27 -25.90
N GLU A 43 1.69 -26.27 -25.38
CA GLU A 43 1.21 -25.07 -26.06
C GLU A 43 1.56 -23.85 -25.20
N SER A 44 1.58 -22.66 -25.81
CA SER A 44 1.67 -21.42 -25.04
C SER A 44 0.42 -21.21 -24.18
N PRO A 45 0.54 -20.65 -22.97
CA PRO A 45 -0.50 -19.85 -22.37
C PRO A 45 -0.99 -18.78 -23.35
N ASP A 46 -2.28 -18.48 -23.34
CA ASP A 46 -2.73 -17.15 -23.76
C ASP A 46 -2.23 -16.12 -22.71
N GLY A 47 -2.25 -14.82 -23.04
CA GLY A 47 -1.57 -13.78 -22.26
C GLY A 47 -0.34 -13.34 -23.05
N ILE A 48 0.79 -14.05 -22.87
CA ILE A 48 1.85 -14.06 -23.88
C ILE A 48 1.43 -14.94 -25.07
N LYS A 49 0.38 -14.55 -25.79
CA LYS A 49 0.18 -15.07 -27.15
C LYS A 49 1.41 -14.66 -27.95
N PHE A 50 2.09 -15.62 -28.57
CA PHE A 50 3.31 -15.36 -29.34
C PHE A 50 3.07 -14.34 -30.49
N GLY A 51 1.84 -14.26 -31.02
CA GLY A 51 1.41 -13.23 -31.98
C GLY A 51 0.90 -11.91 -31.40
N ASP A 52 1.03 -11.67 -30.09
CA ASP A 52 0.80 -10.35 -29.45
C ASP A 52 2.14 -9.64 -29.13
N LEU A 53 3.27 -10.37 -29.21
CA LEU A 53 4.61 -9.79 -29.29
C LEU A 53 4.72 -8.85 -30.50
N ASP A 54 4.00 -9.13 -31.60
CA ASP A 54 3.85 -8.23 -32.75
C ASP A 54 3.17 -6.89 -32.36
N SER A 55 2.17 -6.92 -31.47
CA SER A 55 1.49 -5.70 -30.98
C SER A 55 2.40 -4.92 -30.03
N VAL A 56 3.03 -5.60 -29.07
CA VAL A 56 4.03 -5.02 -28.17
C VAL A 56 5.19 -4.40 -28.94
N ALA A 57 5.70 -5.09 -29.97
CA ALA A 57 6.75 -4.58 -30.86
C ALA A 57 6.28 -3.34 -31.64
N SER A 58 5.05 -3.35 -32.15
CA SER A 58 4.45 -2.20 -32.85
C SER A 58 4.28 -0.97 -31.94
N GLU A 59 3.83 -1.16 -30.70
CA GLU A 59 3.65 -0.07 -29.73
C GLU A 59 4.99 0.56 -29.29
N VAL A 60 6.07 -0.24 -29.20
CA VAL A 60 7.40 0.31 -28.88
C VAL A 60 8.16 0.81 -30.11
N GLU A 61 7.85 0.38 -31.34
CA GLU A 61 8.56 0.80 -32.56
C GLU A 61 8.50 2.32 -32.79
N GLU A 62 7.35 2.96 -32.51
CA GLU A 62 7.20 4.42 -32.62
C GLU A 62 8.14 5.21 -31.67
N VAL A 63 8.62 4.57 -30.60
CA VAL A 63 9.52 5.16 -29.60
C VAL A 63 10.96 4.70 -29.76
N SER A 64 11.18 3.42 -30.11
CA SER A 64 12.49 2.84 -30.41
C SER A 64 12.37 1.55 -31.24
N PRO A 65 12.84 1.56 -32.50
CA PRO A 65 12.97 0.35 -33.31
C PRO A 65 13.93 -0.70 -32.71
N GLU A 66 14.84 -0.30 -31.81
CA GLU A 66 15.71 -1.24 -31.09
C GLU A 66 14.91 -2.09 -30.08
N TRP A 67 13.87 -1.52 -29.46
CA TRP A 67 12.97 -2.28 -28.59
C TRP A 67 12.08 -3.23 -29.39
N ALA A 68 11.56 -2.81 -30.55
CA ALA A 68 10.77 -3.70 -31.42
C ALA A 68 11.59 -4.91 -31.89
N ALA A 69 12.84 -4.68 -32.32
CA ALA A 69 13.77 -5.76 -32.65
C ALA A 69 14.06 -6.68 -31.45
N TRP A 70 14.27 -6.11 -30.27
CA TRP A 70 14.56 -6.87 -29.04
C TRP A 70 13.37 -7.74 -28.58
N VAL A 71 12.13 -7.26 -28.76
CA VAL A 71 10.88 -7.99 -28.47
C VAL A 71 10.72 -9.18 -29.42
N ASN A 72 11.01 -8.98 -30.71
CA ASN A 72 10.93 -10.05 -31.71
C ASN A 72 11.95 -11.19 -31.47
N GLU A 73 13.02 -10.94 -30.72
CA GLU A 73 13.95 -12.00 -30.26
C GLU A 73 13.39 -12.85 -29.10
N LEU A 74 12.27 -12.48 -28.47
CA LEU A 74 11.65 -13.27 -27.39
C LEU A 74 10.92 -14.50 -27.91
N ASP A 75 10.25 -14.41 -29.05
CA ASP A 75 9.48 -15.51 -29.65
C ASP A 75 10.29 -16.83 -29.72
N PRO A 76 11.46 -16.92 -30.39
CA PRO A 76 12.20 -18.17 -30.48
C PRO A 76 12.74 -18.66 -29.13
N LEU A 77 12.95 -17.77 -28.15
CA LEU A 77 13.39 -18.15 -26.80
C LEU A 77 12.24 -18.75 -25.99
N LEU A 78 11.06 -18.16 -26.05
CA LEU A 78 9.83 -18.69 -25.45
C LEU A 78 9.42 -20.01 -26.12
N GLN A 79 9.63 -20.17 -27.45
CA GLN A 79 9.37 -21.43 -28.13
C GLN A 79 10.25 -22.55 -27.57
N ASN A 80 11.49 -22.27 -27.15
CA ASN A 80 12.37 -23.28 -26.55
C ASN A 80 11.97 -23.65 -25.10
N LEU A 81 11.23 -22.79 -24.40
CA LEU A 81 10.67 -23.08 -23.07
C LEU A 81 9.35 -23.89 -23.16
N TYR A 82 8.48 -23.55 -24.10
CA TYR A 82 7.12 -24.10 -24.19
C TYR A 82 6.92 -25.22 -25.22
N LEU A 83 7.67 -25.24 -26.33
CA LEU A 83 7.44 -26.15 -27.45
C LEU A 83 8.67 -27.03 -27.74
N ASN A 84 9.81 -26.41 -28.04
CA ASN A 84 11.05 -27.05 -28.45
C ASN A 84 11.94 -27.40 -27.24
N ARG A 85 11.34 -27.89 -26.15
CA ARG A 85 12.05 -28.27 -24.92
C ARG A 85 13.09 -29.34 -25.21
N GLY A 86 14.36 -29.05 -24.91
CA GLY A 86 15.45 -29.99 -25.12
C GLY A 86 15.30 -31.29 -24.32
N GLU A 87 15.81 -32.39 -24.86
CA GLU A 87 15.76 -33.72 -24.22
C GLU A 87 16.66 -33.85 -22.97
N THR A 88 17.48 -32.83 -22.66
CA THR A 88 18.43 -32.81 -21.54
C THR A 88 18.20 -31.62 -20.60
N LEU A 89 18.57 -31.78 -19.33
CA LEU A 89 18.46 -30.72 -18.32
C LEU A 89 19.30 -29.50 -18.70
N GLU A 90 20.50 -29.72 -19.24
CA GLU A 90 21.43 -28.68 -19.66
C GLU A 90 20.85 -27.82 -20.81
N ALA A 91 20.11 -28.43 -21.73
CA ALA A 91 19.45 -27.70 -22.83
C ALA A 91 18.23 -26.90 -22.33
N GLN A 92 17.48 -27.44 -21.35
CA GLN A 92 16.36 -26.72 -20.74
C GLN A 92 16.84 -25.55 -19.89
N GLN A 93 17.87 -25.73 -19.07
CA GLN A 93 18.48 -24.64 -18.30
C GLN A 93 19.01 -23.54 -19.23
N ALA A 94 19.70 -23.89 -20.32
CA ALA A 94 20.20 -22.89 -21.28
C ALA A 94 19.07 -22.05 -21.93
N ALA A 95 17.87 -22.60 -22.09
CA ALA A 95 16.70 -21.84 -22.56
C ALA A 95 16.14 -20.91 -21.46
N VAL A 96 16.10 -21.36 -20.21
CA VAL A 96 15.72 -20.55 -19.04
C VAL A 96 16.71 -19.41 -18.81
N ASP A 97 18.02 -19.68 -18.83
CA ASP A 97 19.10 -18.68 -18.67
C ASP A 97 19.04 -17.58 -19.74
N ALA A 98 18.70 -17.94 -20.99
CA ALA A 98 18.54 -16.99 -22.09
C ALA A 98 17.33 -16.06 -21.88
N LEU A 99 16.21 -16.58 -21.39
CA LEU A 99 15.04 -15.77 -21.03
C LEU A 99 15.28 -14.94 -19.76
N ALA A 100 15.98 -15.47 -18.76
CA ALA A 100 16.40 -14.73 -17.57
C ALA A 100 17.29 -13.53 -17.92
N SER A 101 18.20 -13.72 -18.88
CA SER A 101 19.02 -12.64 -19.44
C SER A 101 18.18 -11.55 -20.11
N LYS A 102 17.08 -11.91 -20.78
CA LYS A 102 16.11 -10.95 -21.36
C LYS A 102 15.32 -10.21 -20.25
N VAL A 103 14.80 -10.91 -19.25
CA VAL A 103 14.11 -10.30 -18.09
C VAL A 103 15.03 -9.30 -17.35
N ALA A 104 16.32 -9.61 -17.22
CA ALA A 104 17.30 -8.69 -16.65
C ALA A 104 17.48 -7.39 -17.47
N VAL A 105 17.44 -7.46 -18.80
CA VAL A 105 17.50 -6.27 -19.68
C VAL A 105 16.27 -5.37 -19.50
N LEU A 106 15.06 -5.95 -19.35
CA LEU A 106 13.87 -5.17 -18.98
C LEU A 106 14.03 -4.49 -17.61
N GLY A 107 14.65 -5.18 -16.64
CA GLY A 107 14.98 -4.63 -15.33
C GLY A 107 15.88 -3.38 -15.39
N VAL A 108 16.88 -3.38 -16.27
CA VAL A 108 17.75 -2.22 -16.51
C VAL A 108 17.01 -1.10 -17.23
N ALA A 109 16.18 -1.43 -18.23
CA ALA A 109 15.43 -0.44 -19.01
C ALA A 109 14.40 0.34 -18.19
N LEU A 110 13.71 -0.32 -17.27
CA LEU A 110 12.74 0.28 -16.37
C LEU A 110 13.39 1.19 -15.31
N ALA A 111 14.70 1.09 -15.10
CA ALA A 111 15.48 2.00 -14.25
C ALA A 111 16.03 3.23 -14.99
N ASP A 112 15.97 3.27 -16.33
CA ASP A 112 16.45 4.40 -17.14
C ASP A 112 15.28 5.33 -17.54
N PRO A 113 15.30 6.62 -17.12
CA PRO A 113 14.29 7.61 -17.52
C PRO A 113 14.18 7.83 -19.03
N ALA A 114 15.19 7.46 -19.84
CA ALA A 114 15.12 7.57 -21.30
C ALA A 114 13.97 6.74 -21.90
N TYR A 115 13.60 5.62 -21.27
CA TYR A 115 12.53 4.73 -21.74
C TYR A 115 11.16 5.03 -21.11
N HIS A 116 11.00 6.14 -20.38
CA HIS A 116 9.79 6.38 -19.57
C HIS A 116 8.46 6.34 -20.36
N ARG A 117 8.49 6.66 -21.66
CA ARG A 117 7.31 6.55 -22.55
C ARG A 117 6.82 5.11 -22.78
N VAL A 118 7.71 4.11 -22.71
CA VAL A 118 7.40 2.68 -22.88
C VAL A 118 7.48 1.90 -21.57
N HIS A 119 7.74 2.57 -20.44
CA HIS A 119 7.76 1.93 -19.11
C HIS A 119 6.48 1.14 -18.80
N PRO A 120 5.25 1.55 -19.17
CA PRO A 120 4.05 0.71 -18.96
C PRO A 120 4.17 -0.66 -19.64
N VAL A 121 4.32 -0.67 -20.97
CA VAL A 121 4.41 -1.87 -21.82
C VAL A 121 5.59 -2.77 -21.41
N LEU A 122 6.75 -2.17 -21.11
CA LEU A 122 7.93 -2.93 -20.64
C LEU A 122 7.75 -3.48 -19.21
N THR A 123 6.88 -2.88 -18.38
CA THR A 123 6.56 -3.42 -17.03
C THR A 123 5.57 -4.58 -17.14
N ASP A 124 4.51 -4.44 -17.94
CA ASP A 124 3.56 -5.51 -18.24
C ASP A 124 4.30 -6.75 -18.80
N LEU A 125 5.13 -6.56 -19.83
CA LEU A 125 5.97 -7.61 -20.42
C LEU A 125 6.95 -8.24 -19.40
N ARG A 126 7.58 -7.44 -18.53
CA ARG A 126 8.50 -7.95 -17.51
C ARG A 126 7.77 -8.83 -16.49
N GLN A 127 6.60 -8.43 -16.02
CA GLN A 127 5.83 -9.17 -15.03
C GLN A 127 5.37 -10.53 -15.59
N GLU A 128 4.80 -10.54 -16.81
CA GLU A 128 4.35 -11.76 -17.48
C GLU A 128 5.50 -12.74 -17.76
N LEU A 129 6.71 -12.27 -18.09
CA LEU A 129 7.88 -13.11 -18.32
C LEU A 129 8.55 -13.61 -17.03
N ALA A 130 8.74 -12.72 -16.04
CA ALA A 130 9.62 -13.00 -14.91
C ALA A 130 9.12 -14.14 -14.02
N ILE A 131 7.81 -14.22 -13.77
CA ILE A 131 7.21 -15.33 -13.02
C ILE A 131 7.42 -16.67 -13.74
N ARG A 132 7.22 -16.72 -15.06
CA ARG A 132 7.36 -17.95 -15.88
C ARG A 132 8.79 -18.45 -15.92
N VAL A 133 9.76 -17.55 -16.10
CA VAL A 133 11.18 -17.88 -16.10
C VAL A 133 11.66 -18.34 -14.72
N SER A 134 11.29 -17.61 -13.66
CA SER A 134 11.64 -17.97 -12.27
C SER A 134 11.03 -19.32 -11.87
N LEU A 135 9.80 -19.59 -12.31
CA LEU A 135 9.11 -20.85 -12.04
C LEU A 135 9.74 -22.01 -12.79
N ALA A 136 10.15 -21.80 -14.06
CA ALA A 136 10.89 -22.80 -14.82
C ALA A 136 12.24 -23.16 -14.16
N ASP A 137 13.01 -22.16 -13.73
CA ASP A 137 14.29 -22.36 -13.03
C ASP A 137 14.11 -23.14 -11.71
N ALA A 138 13.19 -22.68 -10.85
CA ALA A 138 12.93 -23.33 -9.57
C ALA A 138 12.36 -24.75 -9.71
N ILE A 139 11.58 -25.02 -10.76
CA ILE A 139 11.10 -26.38 -11.07
C ILE A 139 12.25 -27.24 -11.59
N LEU A 140 13.11 -26.74 -12.49
CA LEU A 140 14.30 -27.47 -12.94
C LEU A 140 15.18 -27.89 -11.75
N GLY A 141 15.56 -26.93 -10.90
CA GLY A 141 16.37 -27.19 -9.71
C GLY A 141 15.74 -28.17 -8.72
N PHE A 142 14.41 -28.16 -8.58
CA PHE A 142 13.69 -29.12 -7.74
C PHE A 142 13.68 -30.53 -8.36
N VAL A 143 13.34 -30.68 -9.65
CA VAL A 143 13.27 -32.02 -10.28
C VAL A 143 14.63 -32.64 -10.57
N SER A 144 15.71 -31.85 -10.58
CA SER A 144 17.10 -32.33 -10.69
C SER A 144 17.80 -32.57 -9.34
N GLY A 145 17.14 -32.30 -8.22
CA GLY A 145 17.73 -32.40 -6.87
C GLY A 145 17.98 -33.83 -6.38
N GLU A 146 18.58 -33.95 -5.18
CA GLU A 146 18.90 -35.25 -4.56
C GLU A 146 17.66 -36.14 -4.30
N LEU A 147 16.47 -35.53 -4.24
CA LEU A 147 15.17 -36.19 -4.15
C LEU A 147 14.34 -35.81 -5.37
N PRO A 148 14.44 -36.53 -6.51
CA PRO A 148 13.71 -36.19 -7.73
C PRO A 148 12.19 -36.33 -7.53
N ALA A 149 11.44 -35.36 -8.07
CA ALA A 149 9.99 -35.30 -7.95
C ALA A 149 9.27 -36.57 -8.43
N THR A 150 8.34 -37.09 -7.63
CA THR A 150 7.55 -38.28 -7.97
C THR A 150 6.55 -37.98 -9.10
N PRO A 151 5.92 -38.98 -9.74
CA PRO A 151 4.87 -38.75 -10.73
C PRO A 151 3.70 -37.91 -10.18
N GLU A 152 3.36 -38.09 -8.91
CA GLU A 152 2.36 -37.29 -8.20
C GLU A 152 2.82 -35.84 -8.03
N THR A 153 4.07 -35.63 -7.59
CA THR A 153 4.65 -34.28 -7.50
C THR A 153 4.72 -33.58 -8.86
N ARG A 154 5.07 -34.30 -9.93
CA ARG A 154 5.07 -33.77 -11.31
C ARG A 154 3.67 -33.36 -11.78
N SER A 155 2.65 -34.14 -11.42
CA SER A 155 1.24 -33.79 -11.69
C SER A 155 0.82 -32.51 -10.96
N ILE A 156 1.21 -32.34 -9.69
CA ILE A 156 0.94 -31.13 -8.90
C ILE A 156 1.70 -29.92 -9.48
N LEU A 157 2.95 -30.09 -9.92
CA LEU A 157 3.71 -29.03 -10.59
C LEU A 157 3.06 -28.62 -11.93
N LYS A 158 2.52 -29.58 -12.69
CA LYS A 158 1.74 -29.30 -13.92
C LYS A 158 0.48 -28.49 -13.63
N ASN A 159 -0.25 -28.86 -12.57
CA ASN A 159 -1.42 -28.11 -12.11
C ASN A 159 -1.02 -26.69 -11.71
N LEU A 160 0.04 -26.50 -10.91
CA LEU A 160 0.51 -25.19 -10.49
C LEU A 160 0.83 -24.27 -11.68
N VAL A 161 1.59 -24.76 -12.67
CA VAL A 161 1.93 -24.00 -13.89
C VAL A 161 0.63 -23.62 -14.63
N SER A 162 -0.26 -24.58 -14.90
CA SER A 162 -1.55 -24.33 -15.55
C SER A 162 -2.44 -23.34 -14.79
N ASN A 163 -2.46 -23.42 -13.46
CA ASN A 163 -3.28 -22.57 -12.60
C ASN A 163 -2.74 -21.14 -12.57
N ILE A 164 -1.41 -20.96 -12.49
CA ILE A 164 -0.75 -19.65 -12.60
C ILE A 164 -0.97 -19.03 -13.98
N ASP A 165 -0.78 -19.80 -15.06
CA ASP A 165 -0.93 -19.31 -16.43
C ASP A 165 -2.38 -18.89 -16.74
N GLN A 166 -3.38 -19.64 -16.28
CA GLN A 166 -4.79 -19.23 -16.36
C GLN A 166 -5.12 -18.04 -15.43
N TYR A 167 -4.45 -17.92 -14.29
CA TYR A 167 -4.67 -16.81 -13.35
C TYR A 167 -4.23 -15.47 -13.94
N LEU A 168 -3.02 -15.39 -14.51
CA LEU A 168 -2.47 -14.15 -15.10
C LEU A 168 -3.35 -13.60 -16.25
N LEU A 169 -3.96 -14.53 -17.00
CA LEU A 169 -5.00 -14.24 -18.00
C LEU A 169 -6.27 -13.65 -17.39
N SER A 170 -6.86 -14.38 -16.44
CA SER A 170 -8.12 -13.99 -15.82
C SER A 170 -8.24 -14.61 -14.43
N PRO A 171 -7.99 -13.82 -13.37
CA PRO A 171 -8.15 -14.26 -11.99
C PRO A 171 -9.52 -14.89 -11.75
N ARG A 172 -9.54 -16.01 -11.02
CA ARG A 172 -10.74 -16.72 -10.55
C ARG A 172 -10.43 -17.44 -9.24
N VAL A 173 -11.44 -17.64 -8.40
CA VAL A 173 -11.30 -18.29 -7.08
C VAL A 173 -10.84 -19.75 -7.18
N ASP A 174 -11.27 -20.49 -8.20
CA ASP A 174 -10.84 -21.88 -8.41
C ASP A 174 -9.34 -21.97 -8.74
N LEU A 175 -8.80 -20.97 -9.45
CA LEU A 175 -7.38 -20.86 -9.79
C LEU A 175 -6.55 -20.43 -8.57
N GLU A 176 -7.04 -19.46 -7.80
CA GLU A 176 -6.39 -19.01 -6.55
C GLU A 176 -6.34 -20.15 -5.52
N GLN A 177 -7.47 -20.83 -5.27
CA GLN A 177 -7.53 -22.03 -4.43
C GLN A 177 -6.65 -23.16 -4.95
N GLY A 178 -6.60 -23.38 -6.28
CA GLY A 178 -5.71 -24.33 -6.94
C GLY A 178 -4.24 -24.05 -6.62
N ILE A 179 -3.77 -22.83 -6.91
CA ILE A 179 -2.41 -22.37 -6.60
C ILE A 179 -2.07 -22.61 -5.12
N ARG A 180 -2.96 -22.21 -4.20
CA ARG A 180 -2.72 -22.34 -2.74
C ARG A 180 -2.68 -23.81 -2.28
N ALA A 181 -3.50 -24.68 -2.86
CA ALA A 181 -3.46 -26.12 -2.60
C ALA A 181 -2.20 -26.79 -3.17
N ASP A 182 -1.86 -26.49 -4.43
CA ASP A 182 -0.67 -27.03 -5.11
C ASP A 182 0.62 -26.63 -4.36
N LEU A 183 0.75 -25.35 -3.97
CA LEU A 183 1.89 -24.85 -3.17
C LEU A 183 2.02 -25.59 -1.82
N THR A 184 0.89 -25.85 -1.16
CA THR A 184 0.88 -26.58 0.12
C THR A 184 1.37 -28.02 -0.03
N ALA A 185 1.04 -28.68 -1.15
CA ALA A 185 1.53 -30.02 -1.46
C ALA A 185 3.00 -30.03 -1.92
N ILE A 186 3.44 -29.00 -2.66
CA ILE A 186 4.84 -28.85 -3.11
C ILE A 186 5.78 -28.55 -1.93
N GLU A 187 5.36 -27.72 -0.96
CA GLU A 187 6.11 -27.49 0.29
C GLU A 187 6.30 -28.81 1.06
N GLN A 188 5.26 -29.64 1.15
CA GLN A 188 5.34 -30.97 1.79
C GLN A 188 6.23 -31.96 1.02
N ALA A 189 6.39 -31.78 -0.29
CA ALA A 189 7.34 -32.53 -1.12
C ALA A 189 8.77 -31.96 -1.10
N GLY A 190 9.04 -30.90 -0.32
CA GLY A 190 10.36 -30.26 -0.20
C GLY A 190 10.68 -29.24 -1.30
N GLY A 191 9.73 -28.88 -2.15
CA GLY A 191 9.89 -27.95 -3.28
C GLY A 191 9.99 -26.47 -2.88
N HIS A 192 10.69 -26.15 -1.79
CA HIS A 192 10.74 -24.81 -1.18
C HIS A 192 11.16 -23.70 -2.15
N GLY A 193 12.02 -23.99 -3.14
CA GLY A 193 12.40 -23.03 -4.18
C GLY A 193 11.21 -22.58 -5.04
N VAL A 194 10.40 -23.55 -5.50
CA VAL A 194 9.16 -23.29 -6.27
C VAL A 194 8.18 -22.46 -5.43
N VAL A 195 8.02 -22.83 -4.15
CA VAL A 195 7.11 -22.11 -3.25
C VAL A 195 7.61 -20.68 -2.95
N THR A 196 8.92 -20.47 -2.87
CA THR A 196 9.53 -19.13 -2.69
C THR A 196 9.29 -18.25 -3.92
N VAL A 197 9.49 -18.78 -5.13
CA VAL A 197 9.21 -18.05 -6.38
C VAL A 197 7.76 -17.60 -6.46
N VAL A 198 6.80 -18.48 -6.19
CA VAL A 198 5.37 -18.10 -6.25
C VAL A 198 4.98 -17.18 -5.08
N ARG A 199 5.61 -17.31 -3.91
CA ARG A 199 5.46 -16.35 -2.81
C ARG A 199 5.88 -14.94 -3.21
N ASN A 200 7.01 -14.78 -3.91
CA ASN A 200 7.50 -13.48 -4.36
C ASN A 200 6.62 -12.86 -5.45
N HIS A 201 6.21 -13.64 -6.46
CA HIS A 201 5.51 -13.13 -7.64
C HIS A 201 3.98 -13.02 -7.49
N LEU A 202 3.36 -13.77 -6.59
CA LEU A 202 1.90 -13.75 -6.41
C LEU A 202 1.44 -13.51 -4.96
N LEU A 203 2.26 -13.65 -3.92
CA LEU A 203 1.83 -13.54 -2.51
C LEU A 203 2.49 -12.35 -1.78
N ASN A 204 2.92 -11.33 -2.53
CA ASN A 204 3.64 -10.17 -2.02
C ASN A 204 2.70 -9.08 -1.45
N THR A 205 3.25 -7.99 -0.92
CA THR A 205 2.47 -6.80 -0.55
C THR A 205 1.72 -6.23 -1.76
N ASN A 206 0.44 -5.85 -1.60
CA ASN A 206 -0.41 -5.31 -2.66
C ASN A 206 -0.81 -3.84 -2.46
N MET A 207 -0.34 -3.19 -1.40
CA MET A 207 -0.38 -1.74 -1.24
C MET A 207 0.99 -1.20 -0.82
N ARG A 208 1.37 -0.05 -1.39
CA ARG A 208 2.50 0.78 -0.93
C ARG A 208 2.06 2.24 -0.90
N VAL A 209 2.42 2.96 0.15
CA VAL A 209 2.24 4.41 0.29
C VAL A 209 3.57 5.01 0.77
N VAL A 210 3.95 6.16 0.22
CA VAL A 210 5.13 6.93 0.63
C VAL A 210 4.70 8.37 0.86
N ILE A 211 5.07 8.92 2.02
CA ILE A 211 4.75 10.28 2.48
C ILE A 211 6.07 10.99 2.79
N THR A 212 6.31 12.15 2.21
CA THR A 212 7.59 12.86 2.38
C THR A 212 7.61 13.83 3.56
N GLU A 213 8.81 14.11 4.08
CA GLU A 213 9.03 15.16 5.09
C GLU A 213 8.51 16.53 4.62
N GLY A 214 8.66 16.85 3.33
CA GLY A 214 8.15 18.10 2.77
C GLY A 214 6.62 18.19 2.80
N LEU A 215 5.91 17.07 2.68
CA LEU A 215 4.46 17.01 2.89
C LEU A 215 4.10 17.13 4.38
N LEU A 216 4.80 16.41 5.27
CA LEU A 216 4.55 16.50 6.71
C LEU A 216 4.78 17.92 7.26
N ASN A 217 5.77 18.65 6.74
CA ASN A 217 5.98 20.05 7.10
C ASN A 217 4.93 21.00 6.46
N ARG A 218 4.35 20.67 5.30
CA ARG A 218 3.20 21.42 4.75
C ARG A 218 1.91 21.24 5.56
N LEU A 219 1.73 20.08 6.20
CA LEU A 219 0.55 19.75 7.00
C LEU A 219 0.66 20.19 8.47
N PHE A 220 1.87 20.17 9.05
CA PHE A 220 2.04 20.25 10.50
C PHE A 220 3.16 21.20 11.00
N ALA A 221 3.80 22.00 10.14
CA ALA A 221 4.76 23.02 10.60
C ALA A 221 4.02 24.30 11.05
N GLU A 222 4.28 24.76 12.27
CA GLU A 222 3.47 25.81 12.92
C GLU A 222 4.34 26.95 13.48
N GLU A 223 3.94 28.21 13.26
CA GLU A 223 4.56 29.40 13.91
C GLU A 223 3.70 29.94 15.07
N ARG A 224 4.09 29.64 16.32
CA ARG A 224 3.42 30.12 17.54
C ARG A 224 3.96 31.45 18.05
N HIS A 225 3.06 32.38 18.41
CA HIS A 225 3.38 33.63 19.11
C HIS A 225 2.66 33.74 20.47
N GLU A 226 3.25 33.20 21.53
CA GLU A 226 2.69 33.20 22.87
C GLU A 226 3.00 34.49 23.66
N LYS A 227 2.08 34.90 24.55
CA LYS A 227 2.30 35.98 25.53
C LYS A 227 1.97 35.48 26.94
N GLY A 228 2.93 35.59 27.86
CA GLY A 228 2.82 35.01 29.20
C GLY A 228 3.27 35.96 30.32
N GLY A 229 2.60 35.89 31.46
CA GLY A 229 3.05 36.54 32.69
C GLY A 229 4.15 35.74 33.37
N ILE A 230 5.24 36.41 33.78
CA ILE A 230 6.27 35.80 34.65
C ILE A 230 5.91 36.08 36.10
N ARG A 231 5.81 35.02 36.90
CA ARG A 231 5.77 35.06 38.37
C ARG A 231 6.61 33.90 38.90
N ASP A 232 7.77 34.21 39.47
CA ASP A 232 8.82 33.22 39.72
C ASP A 232 9.68 33.58 40.96
N LYS A 233 10.57 32.67 41.37
CA LYS A 233 11.58 32.90 42.42
C LYS A 233 12.97 32.50 41.92
N ILE A 234 13.90 33.45 41.93
CA ILE A 234 15.30 33.28 41.48
C ILE A 234 16.21 33.90 42.53
N LEU A 235 17.22 33.16 43.02
CA LEU A 235 18.19 33.62 44.03
C LEU A 235 17.55 34.38 45.21
N GLN A 236 16.49 33.78 45.77
CA GLN A 236 15.63 34.34 46.84
C GLN A 236 14.80 35.59 46.48
N ALA A 237 15.03 36.24 45.34
CA ALA A 237 14.18 37.31 44.83
C ALA A 237 12.86 36.76 44.26
N CYS A 238 11.75 37.47 44.50
CA CYS A 238 10.49 37.22 43.81
C CYS A 238 10.51 38.01 42.49
N VAL A 239 10.41 37.32 41.36
CA VAL A 239 10.53 37.89 40.02
C VAL A 239 9.15 37.99 39.38
N TYR A 240 8.80 39.19 38.91
CA TYR A 240 7.53 39.46 38.21
C TYR A 240 7.81 40.12 36.87
N GLY A 241 7.00 39.87 35.85
CA GLY A 241 7.16 40.48 34.53
C GLY A 241 6.28 39.88 33.47
N TYR A 242 6.70 40.02 32.21
CA TYR A 242 6.08 39.39 31.06
C TYR A 242 7.13 38.79 30.13
N GLN A 243 6.70 37.82 29.32
CA GLN A 243 7.44 37.25 28.21
C GLN A 243 6.58 37.19 26.95
N CYS A 244 7.25 37.24 25.80
CA CYS A 244 6.72 36.80 24.51
C CYS A 244 7.58 35.65 24.02
N THR A 245 6.96 34.54 23.62
CA THR A 245 7.62 33.42 22.93
C THR A 245 7.29 33.54 21.45
N ASN A 246 8.30 33.45 20.58
CA ASN A 246 8.11 33.09 19.18
C ASN A 246 8.75 31.71 18.99
N SER A 247 8.05 30.76 18.38
CA SER A 247 8.59 29.42 18.13
C SER A 247 8.01 28.78 16.89
N THR A 248 8.84 28.02 16.19
CA THR A 248 8.51 27.28 14.97
C THR A 248 8.60 25.78 15.24
N LEU A 249 7.55 25.01 14.94
CA LEU A 249 7.57 23.56 14.89
C LEU A 249 7.88 23.07 13.47
N HIS A 250 8.72 22.05 13.35
CA HIS A 250 9.02 21.33 12.10
C HIS A 250 8.99 19.81 12.39
N MET A 251 8.80 19.03 11.33
CA MET A 251 8.96 17.57 11.35
C MET A 251 10.30 17.20 10.70
N ASP A 252 11.07 16.32 11.34
CA ASP A 252 12.38 15.81 10.86
C ASP A 252 12.30 14.27 10.88
N LEU A 253 12.30 13.62 9.70
CA LEU A 253 12.20 12.17 9.59
C LEU A 253 13.55 11.51 9.88
N GLN A 254 13.52 10.36 10.56
CA GLN A 254 14.74 9.69 11.04
C GLN A 254 14.80 8.24 10.54
N PRO A 255 15.88 7.82 9.85
CA PRO A 255 16.01 6.47 9.30
C PRO A 255 15.70 5.33 10.28
N CYS A 256 14.72 4.50 9.92
CA CYS A 256 14.28 3.39 10.75
C CYS A 256 13.63 2.30 9.89
N ASP A 257 14.23 1.11 9.88
CA ASP A 257 13.79 -0.03 9.05
C ASP A 257 12.50 -0.69 9.56
N ASP A 258 12.02 -0.36 10.76
CA ASP A 258 10.94 -1.08 11.45
C ASP A 258 9.85 -0.19 12.08
N ALA A 259 9.84 1.12 11.75
CA ALA A 259 8.75 2.05 11.98
C ALA A 259 8.95 3.37 11.20
N ALA A 260 7.93 4.22 11.16
CA ALA A 260 8.13 5.64 10.90
C ALA A 260 8.60 6.33 12.18
N VAL A 261 9.73 7.04 12.14
CA VAL A 261 10.23 7.85 13.26
C VAL A 261 10.29 9.31 12.87
N ILE A 262 9.55 10.14 13.62
CA ILE A 262 9.39 11.57 13.40
C ILE A 262 9.98 12.31 14.61
N GLU A 263 11.08 13.03 14.44
CA GLU A 263 11.57 13.95 15.46
C GLU A 263 10.86 15.30 15.34
N LEU A 264 9.91 15.55 16.25
CA LEU A 264 9.28 16.86 16.40
C LEU A 264 10.35 17.88 16.79
N GLN A 265 10.61 18.88 15.95
CA GLN A 265 11.62 19.93 16.20
C GLN A 265 11.00 21.28 16.48
N ALA A 266 10.98 21.68 17.76
CA ALA A 266 10.53 22.99 18.19
C ALA A 266 11.73 23.90 18.52
N GLN A 267 11.90 25.00 17.80
CA GLN A 267 12.91 26.02 18.10
C GLN A 267 12.27 27.39 18.30
N GLY A 268 12.86 28.26 19.13
CA GLY A 268 12.25 29.55 19.41
C GLY A 268 13.09 30.54 20.18
N THR A 269 12.57 31.77 20.28
CA THR A 269 13.13 32.89 21.03
C THR A 269 12.13 33.41 22.05
N ILE A 270 12.60 33.60 23.29
CA ILE A 270 11.82 34.13 24.40
C ILE A 270 12.38 35.51 24.76
N TYR A 271 11.66 36.57 24.40
CA TYR A 271 11.92 37.90 24.95
C TYR A 271 11.23 38.04 26.30
N SER A 272 11.92 38.56 27.31
CA SER A 272 11.33 38.84 28.62
C SER A 272 11.72 40.22 29.17
N ARG A 273 10.80 40.82 29.93
CA ARG A 273 11.08 41.97 30.79
C ARG A 273 10.57 41.68 32.19
N THR A 274 11.47 41.75 33.16
CA THR A 274 11.19 41.34 34.55
C THR A 274 11.71 42.35 35.57
N THR A 275 11.18 42.27 36.78
CA THR A 275 11.69 42.95 37.97
C THR A 275 11.76 41.95 39.11
N GLY A 276 12.98 41.72 39.63
CA GLY A 276 13.24 40.92 40.82
C GLY A 276 13.15 41.79 42.08
N TYR A 277 12.43 41.30 43.10
CA TYR A 277 12.20 41.99 44.36
C TYR A 277 12.86 41.23 45.51
N THR A 278 13.72 41.91 46.27
CA THR A 278 14.35 41.41 47.51
C THR A 278 14.02 42.33 48.69
N LYS A 279 14.47 41.97 49.91
CA LYS A 279 14.40 42.86 51.10
C LYS A 279 15.32 44.10 51.01
N GLN A 280 16.17 44.21 50.00
CA GLN A 280 17.25 45.21 49.92
C GLN A 280 17.14 46.08 48.66
N ALA A 281 16.92 45.45 47.50
CA ALA A 281 16.82 46.08 46.19
C ALA A 281 15.67 45.51 45.33
N LYS A 282 15.22 46.31 44.36
CA LYS A 282 14.50 45.89 43.17
C LYS A 282 15.46 45.94 41.99
N VAL A 283 15.49 44.91 41.16
CA VAL A 283 16.40 44.82 40.00
C VAL A 283 15.55 44.61 38.74
N ALA A 284 15.67 45.50 37.76
CA ALA A 284 15.01 45.34 36.47
C ALA A 284 15.97 44.67 35.49
N SER A 285 15.46 43.67 34.76
CA SER A 285 16.22 42.89 33.79
C SER A 285 15.42 42.67 32.52
N ILE A 286 16.13 42.61 31.40
CA ILE A 286 15.60 42.10 30.13
C ILE A 286 16.27 40.76 29.82
N GLY A 287 15.56 39.89 29.11
CA GLY A 287 16.09 38.63 28.61
C GLY A 287 15.79 38.47 27.12
N ASN A 288 16.74 37.90 26.38
CA ASN A 288 16.52 37.39 25.03
C ASN A 288 17.12 35.99 24.94
N HIS A 289 16.31 34.98 25.28
CA HIS A 289 16.74 33.59 25.35
C HIS A 289 16.38 32.89 24.04
N SER A 290 17.13 31.88 23.62
CA SER A 290 16.67 30.92 22.61
C SER A 290 16.65 29.50 23.14
N PHE A 291 15.88 28.63 22.49
CA PHE A 291 15.85 27.20 22.80
C PHE A 291 15.75 26.38 21.51
N LYS A 292 16.19 25.12 21.61
CA LYS A 292 15.85 24.04 20.69
C LYS A 292 15.35 22.85 21.51
N ALA A 293 14.24 22.27 21.09
CA ALA A 293 13.60 21.13 21.72
C ALA A 293 13.29 20.08 20.64
N ARG A 294 13.48 18.81 20.99
CA ARG A 294 13.36 17.65 20.12
C ARG A 294 12.59 16.55 20.84
N LYS A 295 11.57 15.96 20.22
CA LYS A 295 10.85 14.81 20.77
C LYS A 295 10.60 13.79 19.65
N PRO A 296 11.21 12.59 19.69
CA PRO A 296 10.88 11.55 18.73
C PRO A 296 9.52 10.93 19.06
N VAL A 297 8.73 10.74 18.02
CA VAL A 297 7.49 9.96 17.98
C VAL A 297 7.75 8.79 17.02
N ARG A 298 7.29 7.59 17.38
CA ARG A 298 7.41 6.39 16.55
C ARG A 298 6.02 5.86 16.19
N PHE A 299 5.79 5.54 14.93
CA PHE A 299 4.55 4.94 14.44
C PHE A 299 4.86 3.59 13.78
N ASP A 300 4.31 2.52 14.34
CA ASP A 300 4.55 1.13 13.93
C ASP A 300 3.54 0.61 12.88
N GLY A 301 2.50 1.39 12.58
CA GLY A 301 1.38 1.00 11.73
C GLY A 301 0.07 0.85 12.49
N GLU A 302 0.07 0.76 13.83
CA GLU A 302 -1.13 0.64 14.65
C GLU A 302 -1.24 1.73 15.74
N GLU A 303 -0.13 2.14 16.38
CA GLU A 303 -0.13 3.13 17.47
C GLU A 303 1.00 4.17 17.35
N TYR A 304 0.76 5.40 17.83
CA TYR A 304 1.78 6.45 17.92
C TYR A 304 2.46 6.46 19.31
N GLN A 305 3.67 5.92 19.37
CA GLN A 305 4.46 5.76 20.59
C GLN A 305 5.21 7.06 20.93
N THR A 306 4.83 7.70 22.05
CA THR A 306 5.38 9.01 22.50
C THR A 306 6.20 8.94 23.80
N HIS A 307 6.59 7.73 24.24
CA HIS A 307 7.23 7.49 25.54
C HIS A 307 8.59 8.18 25.76
N ALA A 308 9.30 8.51 24.68
CA ALA A 308 10.58 9.21 24.75
C ALA A 308 10.37 10.67 25.19
N ARG A 309 11.12 11.13 26.19
CA ARG A 309 11.03 12.50 26.71
C ARG A 309 11.65 13.52 25.76
N ALA A 310 11.03 14.69 25.68
CA ALA A 310 11.54 15.84 24.97
C ALA A 310 12.94 16.26 25.47
N MET A 311 13.93 16.27 24.57
CA MET A 311 15.28 16.76 24.81
C MET A 311 15.34 18.26 24.52
N VAL A 312 15.70 19.09 25.50
CA VAL A 312 15.72 20.56 25.35
C VAL A 312 17.08 21.14 25.68
N THR A 313 17.58 21.99 24.78
CA THR A 313 18.76 22.84 24.99
C THR A 313 18.33 24.31 25.02
N ALA A 314 18.75 25.05 26.06
CA ALA A 314 18.37 26.45 26.25
C ALA A 314 19.60 27.36 26.36
N TYR A 315 19.54 28.51 25.68
CA TYR A 315 20.60 29.52 25.57
C TYR A 315 20.13 30.83 26.23
N PRO A 316 20.33 30.99 27.56
CA PRO A 316 19.84 32.15 28.30
C PRO A 316 20.76 33.37 28.17
N ASN A 317 20.18 34.55 27.86
CA ASN A 317 20.89 35.83 27.87
C ASN A 317 20.09 36.88 28.66
N VAL A 318 20.24 36.88 29.99
CA VAL A 318 19.73 37.94 30.87
C VAL A 318 20.70 39.12 30.91
N LYS A 319 20.16 40.35 30.89
CA LYS A 319 20.89 41.60 31.11
C LYS A 319 20.18 42.44 32.16
N THR A 320 20.88 42.81 33.23
CA THR A 320 20.41 43.79 34.20
C THR A 320 20.44 45.19 33.58
N VAL A 321 19.30 45.90 33.62
CA VAL A 321 19.15 47.24 33.03
C VAL A 321 19.04 48.35 34.06
N ASP A 322 18.55 48.05 35.27
CA ASP A 322 18.43 49.01 36.38
C ASP A 322 18.40 48.27 37.73
N ALA A 323 18.81 48.94 38.81
CA ALA A 323 18.70 48.43 40.17
C ALA A 323 18.48 49.58 41.16
N VAL A 324 17.36 49.53 41.90
CA VAL A 324 16.96 50.57 42.87
C VAL A 324 16.77 49.99 44.26
N THR A 325 17.40 50.62 45.25
CA THR A 325 17.37 50.18 46.65
C THR A 325 16.33 50.95 47.46
N LYS A 326 16.09 50.50 48.71
CA LYS A 326 15.35 51.31 49.70
C LYS A 326 16.02 52.65 50.03
N PHE A 327 17.27 52.86 49.62
CA PHE A 327 18.05 54.08 49.87
C PHE A 327 18.11 55.04 48.67
N THR A 328 17.55 54.70 47.50
CA THR A 328 17.47 55.55 46.28
C THR A 328 17.07 57.01 46.57
N ARG A 329 16.19 57.23 47.56
CA ARG A 329 15.68 58.56 47.96
C ARG A 329 16.62 59.37 48.86
N VAL A 330 17.78 58.84 49.24
CA VAL A 330 18.77 59.51 50.09
C VAL A 330 19.83 60.18 49.21
N PRO A 331 20.03 61.52 49.29
CA PRO A 331 21.06 62.21 48.53
C PRO A 331 22.46 61.61 48.75
N ILE A 332 23.25 61.55 47.67
CA ILE A 332 24.59 60.94 47.59
C ILE A 332 24.59 59.42 47.82
N LEU A 333 24.08 58.94 48.96
CA LEU A 333 24.12 57.53 49.36
C LEU A 333 23.25 56.61 48.48
N GLY A 334 22.11 57.10 47.97
CA GLY A 334 21.21 56.33 47.10
C GLY A 334 21.93 55.82 45.85
N LYS A 335 22.56 56.70 45.08
CA LYS A 335 23.31 56.34 43.87
C LYS A 335 24.43 55.32 44.13
N ILE A 336 25.03 55.33 45.32
CA ILE A 336 26.08 54.36 45.71
C ILE A 336 25.44 53.00 46.02
N ALA A 337 24.35 52.97 46.80
CA ALA A 337 23.62 51.75 47.12
C ALA A 337 23.03 51.09 45.87
N ASP A 338 22.49 51.89 44.95
CA ASP A 338 21.91 51.48 43.68
C ASP A 338 22.98 50.92 42.72
N ASN A 339 24.15 51.59 42.62
CA ASN A 339 25.28 51.07 41.87
C ASN A 339 25.87 49.78 42.47
N ILE A 340 25.89 49.63 43.80
CA ILE A 340 26.30 48.37 44.45
C ILE A 340 25.30 47.25 44.12
N ALA A 341 23.99 47.53 44.20
CA ALA A 341 22.95 46.56 43.83
C ALA A 341 23.01 46.17 42.35
N TYR A 342 23.30 47.13 41.45
CA TYR A 342 23.51 46.88 40.03
C TYR A 342 24.71 45.96 39.78
N ASN A 343 25.89 46.29 40.31
CA ASN A 343 27.09 45.48 40.13
C ASN A 343 26.95 44.09 40.73
N GLU A 344 26.24 43.95 41.85
CA GLU A 344 25.98 42.64 42.47
C GLU A 344 25.00 41.79 41.64
N ALA A 345 23.96 42.39 41.06
CA ALA A 345 23.10 41.70 40.10
C ALA A 345 23.85 41.28 38.82
N VAL A 346 24.76 42.12 38.31
CA VAL A 346 25.61 41.79 37.17
C VAL A 346 26.52 40.59 37.50
N LYS A 347 27.18 40.55 38.66
CA LYS A 347 27.98 39.37 39.09
C LYS A 347 27.16 38.09 39.18
N GLN A 348 25.88 38.17 39.59
CA GLN A 348 24.99 37.02 39.73
C GLN A 348 24.40 36.55 38.39
N THR A 349 24.59 37.29 37.29
CA THR A 349 24.03 36.98 35.97
C THR A 349 24.36 35.56 35.46
N PRO A 350 25.57 34.99 35.63
CA PRO A 350 25.84 33.59 35.23
C PRO A 350 24.98 32.57 35.98
N GLN A 351 24.75 32.78 37.28
CA GLN A 351 23.91 31.89 38.10
C GLN A 351 22.42 32.08 37.79
N VAL A 352 21.98 33.32 37.53
CA VAL A 352 20.64 33.62 37.03
C VAL A 352 20.40 32.94 35.68
N ASN A 353 21.34 33.05 34.74
CA ASN A 353 21.27 32.38 33.43
C ASN A 353 21.14 30.86 33.59
N SER A 354 21.96 30.21 34.42
CA SER A 354 21.86 28.77 34.69
C SER A 354 20.48 28.35 35.25
N ILE A 355 19.93 29.12 36.20
CA ILE A 355 18.57 28.90 36.72
C ILE A 355 17.51 29.10 35.62
N THR A 356 17.67 30.12 34.76
CA THR A 356 16.76 30.38 33.64
C THR A 356 16.82 29.28 32.58
N ALA A 357 17.99 28.74 32.24
CA ALA A 357 18.12 27.59 31.34
C ALA A 357 17.35 26.38 31.87
N GLY A 358 17.56 25.99 33.14
CA GLY A 358 16.84 24.87 33.75
C GLY A 358 15.31 25.04 33.75
N LYS A 359 14.81 26.28 33.88
CA LYS A 359 13.38 26.59 33.82
C LYS A 359 12.81 26.61 32.39
N ILE A 360 13.59 27.03 31.40
CA ILE A 360 13.21 26.90 29.98
C ILE A 360 13.15 25.42 29.61
N ILE A 361 14.20 24.66 29.92
CA ILE A 361 14.28 23.21 29.67
C ILE A 361 13.08 22.46 30.27
N HIS A 362 12.82 22.66 31.57
CA HIS A 362 11.69 22.01 32.24
C HIS A 362 10.33 22.47 31.72
N ARG A 363 10.15 23.74 31.32
CA ARG A 363 8.86 24.21 30.80
C ARG A 363 8.60 23.67 29.41
N VAL A 364 9.53 23.89 28.47
CA VAL A 364 9.39 23.48 27.07
C VAL A 364 9.30 21.96 26.98
N GLY A 365 10.14 21.23 27.72
CA GLY A 365 10.12 19.76 27.73
C GLY A 365 8.79 19.21 28.21
N ASN A 366 8.30 19.65 29.38
CA ASN A 366 7.01 19.18 29.91
C ASN A 366 5.81 19.63 29.06
N GLN A 367 5.90 20.76 28.36
CA GLN A 367 4.85 21.24 27.45
C GLN A 367 4.79 20.33 26.20
N MET A 368 5.94 20.10 25.57
CA MET A 368 6.09 19.26 24.38
C MET A 368 5.77 17.79 24.65
N ASP A 369 6.19 17.25 25.81
CA ASP A 369 5.84 15.88 26.24
C ASP A 369 4.33 15.71 26.45
N ARG A 370 3.64 16.75 26.94
CA ARG A 370 2.18 16.71 27.18
C ARG A 370 1.39 16.90 25.89
N GLU A 371 1.73 17.89 25.07
CA GLU A 371 0.97 18.23 23.87
C GLU A 371 1.06 17.11 22.83
N ALA A 372 2.27 16.66 22.50
CA ALA A 372 2.43 15.48 21.64
C ALA A 372 1.87 14.20 22.29
N GLY A 373 2.03 14.03 23.62
CA GLY A 373 1.46 12.88 24.33
C GLY A 373 -0.07 12.84 24.35
N GLN A 374 -0.74 13.97 24.11
CA GLN A 374 -2.19 14.06 23.94
C GLN A 374 -2.57 13.87 22.47
N GLN A 375 -2.05 14.72 21.56
CA GLN A 375 -2.44 14.72 20.14
C GLN A 375 -2.20 13.36 19.46
N PHE A 376 -1.08 12.70 19.73
CA PHE A 376 -0.80 11.38 19.16
C PHE A 376 -1.58 10.23 19.82
N ALA A 377 -2.10 10.41 21.03
CA ALA A 377 -3.04 9.46 21.63
C ALA A 377 -4.43 9.61 20.99
N GLU A 378 -4.89 10.84 20.79
CA GLU A 378 -6.14 11.18 20.09
C GLU A 378 -6.09 10.69 18.63
N ALA A 379 -4.98 10.92 17.91
CA ALA A 379 -4.78 10.38 16.55
C ALA A 379 -4.66 8.85 16.50
N THR A 380 -4.19 8.19 17.57
CA THR A 380 -4.23 6.72 17.68
C THR A 380 -5.68 6.23 17.84
N GLU A 381 -6.49 6.93 18.64
CA GLU A 381 -7.91 6.59 18.83
C GLU A 381 -8.72 6.77 17.54
N GLU A 382 -8.51 7.85 16.79
CA GLU A 382 -9.12 8.06 15.47
C GLU A 382 -8.70 6.98 14.46
N LEU A 383 -7.39 6.70 14.35
CA LEU A 383 -6.86 5.68 13.45
C LEU A 383 -7.50 4.31 13.73
N GLN A 384 -7.62 3.92 14.99
CA GLN A 384 -8.14 2.62 15.38
C GLN A 384 -9.68 2.51 15.26
N ASN A 385 -10.41 3.56 15.63
CA ASN A 385 -11.88 3.53 15.71
C ASN A 385 -12.59 4.04 14.45
N GLU A 386 -12.02 5.00 13.73
CA GLU A 386 -12.66 5.64 12.58
C GLU A 386 -12.06 5.20 11.24
N ARG A 387 -10.74 5.00 11.17
CA ARG A 387 -10.07 4.58 9.92
C ARG A 387 -9.97 3.06 9.79
N TYR A 388 -9.58 2.35 10.86
CA TYR A 388 -9.35 0.90 10.83
C TYR A 388 -10.58 0.05 11.18
N ALA A 389 -11.54 0.56 11.94
CA ALA A 389 -12.77 -0.20 12.24
C ALA A 389 -13.62 -0.50 10.98
N PRO A 390 -13.83 0.43 10.03
CA PRO A 390 -14.50 0.12 8.75
C PRO A 390 -13.77 -0.93 7.93
N LEU A 391 -12.43 -0.85 7.84
CA LEU A 391 -11.62 -1.86 7.16
C LEU A 391 -11.80 -3.25 7.78
N ARG A 392 -11.75 -3.36 9.12
CA ARG A 392 -11.97 -4.62 9.84
C ARG A 392 -13.40 -5.16 9.65
N LYS A 393 -14.40 -4.26 9.68
CA LYS A 393 -15.83 -4.58 9.46
C LYS A 393 -16.10 -5.16 8.07
N TYR A 394 -15.36 -4.72 7.05
CA TYR A 394 -15.50 -5.17 5.67
C TYR A 394 -14.39 -6.12 5.21
N GLY A 395 -13.61 -6.70 6.13
CA GLY A 395 -12.56 -7.66 5.79
C GLY A 395 -11.38 -7.08 4.99
N MET A 396 -11.27 -5.74 4.90
CA MET A 396 -10.22 -5.01 4.16
C MET A 396 -9.04 -4.56 5.04
N TYR A 397 -9.02 -4.96 6.32
CA TYR A 397 -7.87 -4.73 7.17
C TYR A 397 -6.71 -5.63 6.72
N PRO A 398 -5.51 -5.10 6.46
CA PRO A 398 -4.41 -5.90 5.96
C PRO A 398 -3.98 -6.97 6.98
N GLU A 399 -3.72 -8.19 6.53
CA GLU A 399 -3.16 -9.27 7.36
C GLU A 399 -1.69 -9.07 7.69
N TYR A 400 -1.00 -8.23 6.91
CA TYR A 400 0.37 -7.79 7.14
C TYR A 400 0.49 -6.31 6.80
N SER A 401 1.06 -5.52 7.71
CA SER A 401 1.44 -4.13 7.51
C SER A 401 2.85 -3.92 8.04
N HIS A 402 3.62 -3.08 7.37
CA HIS A 402 4.98 -2.74 7.75
C HIS A 402 5.27 -1.28 7.42
N VAL A 403 5.80 -0.56 8.39
CA VAL A 403 6.13 0.86 8.29
C VAL A 403 7.63 1.06 8.47
N SER A 404 8.22 1.94 7.68
CA SER A 404 9.64 2.31 7.72
C SER A 404 9.83 3.80 7.41
N SER A 405 11.03 4.33 7.63
CA SER A 405 11.36 5.73 7.34
C SER A 405 12.83 5.94 6.96
N THR A 406 13.09 7.04 6.27
CA THR A 406 14.40 7.53 5.80
C THR A 406 14.64 8.97 6.30
N ASP A 407 15.74 9.61 5.90
CA ASP A 407 15.96 11.06 6.14
C ASP A 407 15.09 11.97 5.21
N LEU A 408 14.12 11.41 4.46
CA LEU A 408 13.36 12.12 3.42
C LEU A 408 11.87 11.75 3.39
N ASP A 409 11.53 10.49 3.70
CA ASP A 409 10.20 9.93 3.56
C ASP A 409 9.89 8.83 4.59
N MET A 410 8.60 8.56 4.78
CA MET A 410 8.10 7.38 5.49
C MET A 410 7.29 6.51 4.53
N GLY A 411 7.53 5.20 4.59
CA GLY A 411 6.90 4.20 3.74
C GLY A 411 5.98 3.29 4.56
N ILE A 412 4.80 3.00 4.01
CA ILE A 412 3.88 1.96 4.47
C ILE A 412 3.77 0.94 3.34
N VAL A 413 4.02 -0.33 3.62
CA VAL A 413 3.71 -1.45 2.72
C VAL A 413 2.78 -2.42 3.43
N SER A 414 1.76 -2.92 2.74
CA SER A 414 0.80 -3.85 3.34
C SER A 414 0.29 -4.90 2.35
N ARG A 415 -0.29 -5.97 2.91
CA ARG A 415 -0.91 -7.07 2.17
C ARG A 415 -2.32 -7.34 2.69
N LEU A 416 -3.28 -7.32 1.77
CA LEU A 416 -4.64 -7.80 1.98
C LEU A 416 -4.85 -9.07 1.14
N MET A 417 -4.91 -10.22 1.79
CA MET A 417 -5.32 -11.50 1.21
C MET A 417 -5.84 -12.43 2.32
N THR A 418 -6.69 -13.39 1.98
CA THR A 418 -6.98 -14.55 2.84
C THR A 418 -5.99 -15.71 2.63
N ASP A 419 -6.21 -16.84 3.31
CA ASP A 419 -5.40 -18.05 3.17
C ASP A 419 -5.61 -18.81 1.84
N VAL A 420 -6.66 -18.46 1.09
CA VAL A 420 -7.00 -19.02 -0.24
C VAL A 420 -6.81 -18.04 -1.41
N GLU A 421 -6.56 -16.75 -1.13
CA GLU A 421 -6.31 -15.72 -2.13
C GLU A 421 -4.82 -15.59 -2.50
N VAL A 422 -4.55 -14.72 -3.48
CA VAL A 422 -3.23 -14.22 -3.83
C VAL A 422 -3.12 -12.71 -3.60
N GLY A 423 -1.89 -12.24 -3.41
CA GLY A 423 -1.51 -10.87 -3.09
C GLY A 423 -0.88 -10.12 -4.26
N GLY A 424 0.18 -9.36 -3.97
CA GLY A 424 0.92 -8.56 -4.95
C GLY A 424 2.06 -9.31 -5.63
N SER A 425 2.70 -8.63 -6.57
CA SER A 425 3.82 -9.11 -7.38
C SER A 425 5.17 -8.49 -6.98
N GLU A 426 6.28 -9.12 -7.36
CA GLU A 426 7.64 -8.74 -6.91
C GLU A 426 8.11 -7.39 -7.46
N PHE A 427 7.58 -6.93 -8.60
CA PHE A 427 8.08 -5.77 -9.33
C PHE A 427 7.04 -4.65 -9.47
N PRO A 428 6.70 -3.92 -8.39
CA PRO A 428 5.96 -2.67 -8.52
C PRO A 428 6.69 -1.71 -9.48
N PRO A 429 5.95 -0.93 -10.30
CA PRO A 429 6.54 0.09 -11.18
C PRO A 429 7.46 1.06 -10.41
N TYR A 430 8.37 1.72 -11.12
CA TYR A 430 9.19 2.76 -10.53
C TYR A 430 8.32 3.87 -9.92
N LEU A 431 8.46 4.09 -8.60
CA LEU A 431 7.71 5.10 -7.87
C LEU A 431 8.49 6.42 -7.84
N ALA A 432 8.06 7.37 -8.66
CA ALA A 432 8.54 8.75 -8.59
C ALA A 432 7.95 9.43 -7.34
N VAL A 433 8.71 9.41 -6.24
CA VAL A 433 8.34 10.06 -4.97
C VAL A 433 8.63 11.58 -5.08
N PRO A 434 7.64 12.46 -4.83
CA PRO A 434 7.77 13.91 -4.98
C PRO A 434 8.34 14.56 -3.72
N THR A 435 9.11 15.65 -3.85
CA THR A 435 9.83 16.26 -2.70
C THR A 435 8.93 16.81 -1.58
N ASN A 436 7.71 17.24 -1.90
CA ASN A 436 6.80 17.86 -0.92
C ASN A 436 5.41 17.23 -0.90
N GLY A 437 5.29 15.97 -1.32
CA GLY A 437 4.01 15.31 -1.55
C GLY A 437 3.98 13.85 -1.09
N ALA A 438 3.12 13.06 -1.73
CA ALA A 438 2.95 11.63 -1.46
C ALA A 438 2.86 10.83 -2.77
N ALA A 439 3.10 9.52 -2.69
CA ALA A 439 2.85 8.61 -3.79
C ALA A 439 2.32 7.26 -3.28
N ALA A 440 1.43 6.63 -4.04
CA ALA A 440 0.80 5.36 -3.70
C ALA A 440 0.85 4.38 -4.88
N GLN A 441 0.96 3.09 -4.57
CA GLN A 441 0.89 1.99 -5.53
C GLN A 441 -0.10 0.95 -5.00
N ILE A 442 -1.09 0.61 -5.82
CA ILE A 442 -2.17 -0.33 -5.51
C ILE A 442 -2.13 -1.45 -6.54
N HIS A 443 -1.93 -2.70 -6.11
CA HIS A 443 -1.98 -3.85 -7.02
C HIS A 443 -3.43 -4.26 -7.29
N GLU A 444 -3.70 -4.88 -8.44
CA GLU A 444 -5.05 -5.30 -8.86
C GLU A 444 -5.72 -6.27 -7.86
N SER A 445 -4.91 -7.05 -7.14
CA SER A 445 -5.39 -7.92 -6.05
C SER A 445 -5.91 -7.17 -4.83
N LEU A 446 -5.42 -5.96 -4.51
CA LEU A 446 -5.91 -5.18 -3.37
C LEU A 446 -7.38 -4.82 -3.56
N LEU A 447 -7.74 -4.33 -4.75
CA LEU A 447 -9.13 -4.05 -5.08
C LEU A 447 -9.96 -5.32 -5.23
N SER A 448 -9.39 -6.38 -5.85
CA SER A 448 -10.13 -7.62 -6.08
C SER A 448 -10.51 -8.31 -4.78
N ASN A 449 -9.54 -8.51 -3.87
CA ASN A 449 -9.76 -9.14 -2.56
C ASN A 449 -10.61 -8.23 -1.65
N GLY A 450 -10.45 -6.91 -1.74
CA GLY A 450 -11.32 -5.95 -1.06
C GLY A 450 -12.79 -6.02 -1.52
N PHE A 451 -13.05 -6.27 -2.81
CA PHE A 451 -14.42 -6.33 -3.33
C PHE A 451 -15.22 -7.55 -2.85
N ASP A 452 -14.56 -8.65 -2.49
CA ASP A 452 -15.24 -9.79 -1.84
C ASP A 452 -15.88 -9.37 -0.50
N GLY A 453 -15.25 -8.44 0.23
CA GLY A 453 -15.74 -7.86 1.48
C GLY A 453 -16.88 -6.83 1.37
N ILE A 454 -17.19 -6.33 0.17
CA ILE A 454 -18.27 -5.34 -0.07
C ILE A 454 -19.67 -5.93 0.17
N GLY A 455 -19.82 -7.25 -0.03
CA GLY A 455 -21.09 -7.97 0.14
C GLY A 455 -21.94 -8.07 -1.12
N LEU A 456 -21.34 -8.02 -2.32
CA LEU A 456 -22.04 -8.29 -3.58
C LEU A 456 -22.33 -9.78 -3.82
N ALA A 457 -21.55 -10.69 -3.20
CA ALA A 457 -21.58 -12.12 -3.50
C ALA A 457 -22.98 -12.74 -3.27
N GLY A 458 -23.47 -13.45 -4.29
CA GLY A 458 -24.78 -14.11 -4.31
C GLY A 458 -25.99 -13.16 -4.25
N GLN A 459 -25.80 -11.83 -4.28
CA GLN A 459 -26.91 -10.89 -4.15
C GLN A 459 -27.67 -10.71 -5.47
N THR A 460 -28.98 -10.48 -5.37
CA THR A 460 -29.83 -10.01 -6.48
C THR A 460 -30.16 -8.54 -6.23
N MET A 461 -29.67 -7.63 -7.08
CA MET A 461 -29.73 -6.18 -6.84
C MET A 461 -29.96 -5.41 -8.14
N THR A 462 -30.77 -4.35 -8.10
CA THR A 462 -30.82 -3.35 -9.18
C THR A 462 -29.52 -2.54 -9.23
N ALA A 463 -29.23 -1.91 -10.38
CA ALA A 463 -28.08 -1.00 -10.50
C ALA A 463 -28.06 0.10 -9.43
N THR A 464 -29.22 0.62 -9.07
CA THR A 464 -29.36 1.69 -8.07
C THR A 464 -29.13 1.17 -6.64
N GLU A 465 -29.52 -0.06 -6.32
CA GLU A 465 -29.13 -0.70 -5.04
C GLU A 465 -27.61 -0.98 -4.98
N VAL A 466 -26.99 -1.41 -6.08
CA VAL A 466 -25.52 -1.60 -6.17
C VAL A 466 -24.78 -0.27 -6.00
N ARG A 467 -25.26 0.80 -6.64
CA ARG A 467 -24.70 2.16 -6.53
C ARG A 467 -24.74 2.65 -5.08
N ASN A 468 -25.90 2.54 -4.43
CA ASN A 468 -26.08 2.93 -3.03
C ASN A 468 -25.18 2.10 -2.10
N LEU A 469 -25.10 0.79 -2.30
CA LEU A 469 -24.19 -0.09 -1.54
C LEU A 469 -22.74 0.38 -1.67
N LEU A 470 -22.25 0.61 -2.89
CA LEU A 470 -20.87 1.06 -3.12
C LEU A 470 -20.61 2.45 -2.52
N GLN A 471 -21.57 3.37 -2.61
CA GLN A 471 -21.48 4.69 -1.96
C GLN A 471 -21.39 4.58 -0.44
N ASP A 472 -22.29 3.84 0.20
CA ASP A 472 -22.28 3.63 1.66
C ASP A 472 -20.95 3.02 2.12
N ARG A 473 -20.51 1.94 1.43
CA ARG A 473 -19.27 1.22 1.77
C ARG A 473 -18.04 2.10 1.59
N PHE A 474 -17.87 2.71 0.43
CA PHE A 474 -16.69 3.55 0.17
C PHE A 474 -16.69 4.82 1.02
N SER A 475 -17.84 5.36 1.40
CA SER A 475 -17.89 6.51 2.30
C SER A 475 -17.41 6.16 3.71
N GLU A 476 -17.80 4.98 4.21
CA GLU A 476 -17.34 4.49 5.52
C GLU A 476 -15.85 4.08 5.48
N ILE A 477 -15.41 3.43 4.40
CA ILE A 477 -14.03 2.95 4.23
C ILE A 477 -13.03 4.09 4.02
N LEU A 478 -13.39 5.13 3.25
CA LEU A 478 -12.52 6.29 3.00
C LEU A 478 -12.69 7.41 4.03
N GLY A 479 -13.68 7.31 4.94
CA GLY A 479 -14.00 8.34 5.92
C GLY A 479 -14.38 9.70 5.31
N ARG A 480 -15.02 9.70 4.13
CA ARG A 480 -15.46 10.90 3.39
C ARG A 480 -16.66 10.59 2.49
N ASP A 481 -17.49 11.59 2.16
CA ASP A 481 -18.67 11.44 1.29
C ASP A 481 -18.30 11.00 -0.14
N VAL A 482 -18.64 9.77 -0.53
CA VAL A 482 -18.40 9.22 -1.87
C VAL A 482 -19.68 9.25 -2.70
N LYS A 483 -19.64 10.04 -3.78
CA LYS A 483 -20.73 10.14 -4.76
C LYS A 483 -20.41 9.29 -5.98
N LEU A 484 -21.37 8.45 -6.37
CA LEU A 484 -21.34 7.71 -7.64
C LEU A 484 -22.50 8.21 -8.48
N GLU A 485 -22.20 8.64 -9.71
CA GLU A 485 -23.21 9.22 -10.59
C GLU A 485 -24.29 8.20 -10.99
N GLY A 486 -25.50 8.70 -11.22
CA GLY A 486 -26.61 7.91 -11.73
C GLY A 486 -26.42 7.46 -13.19
N PRO A 487 -27.35 6.68 -13.73
CA PRO A 487 -27.52 6.62 -15.18
C PRO A 487 -28.03 7.99 -15.68
N GLU A 488 -27.93 8.27 -16.98
CA GLU A 488 -28.62 9.43 -17.57
C GLU A 488 -30.14 9.37 -17.29
N GLU A 489 -30.80 10.52 -17.19
CA GLU A 489 -32.24 10.57 -16.89
C GLU A 489 -33.06 9.71 -17.86
N GLY A 490 -33.82 8.76 -17.31
CA GLY A 490 -34.64 7.82 -18.09
C GLY A 490 -33.91 6.56 -18.59
N LYS A 491 -32.61 6.36 -18.27
CA LYS A 491 -31.88 5.12 -18.57
C LYS A 491 -31.91 4.07 -17.44
N ASP A 492 -32.39 4.39 -16.23
CA ASP A 492 -32.59 3.34 -15.22
C ASP A 492 -33.73 2.41 -15.66
N THR A 493 -33.36 1.20 -16.07
CA THR A 493 -34.32 0.19 -16.51
C THR A 493 -35.04 -0.47 -15.35
N GLY A 494 -34.46 -0.53 -14.15
CA GLY A 494 -34.96 -1.34 -13.04
C GLY A 494 -34.65 -2.84 -13.18
N GLU A 495 -33.79 -3.23 -14.13
CA GLU A 495 -33.32 -4.62 -14.27
C GLU A 495 -32.43 -5.02 -13.08
N GLN A 496 -32.45 -6.29 -12.71
CA GLN A 496 -31.69 -6.82 -11.56
C GLN A 496 -30.50 -7.67 -12.03
N PHE A 497 -29.34 -7.43 -11.42
CA PHE A 497 -28.16 -8.26 -11.55
C PHE A 497 -28.15 -9.32 -10.45
N VAL A 498 -27.87 -10.57 -10.81
CA VAL A 498 -27.60 -11.65 -9.85
C VAL A 498 -26.12 -11.93 -9.89
N PHE A 499 -25.39 -11.53 -8.85
CA PHE A 499 -23.94 -11.65 -8.77
C PHE A 499 -23.51 -13.07 -8.41
N ALA A 500 -22.31 -13.47 -8.85
CA ALA A 500 -21.70 -14.75 -8.49
C ALA A 500 -21.63 -14.96 -6.97
N GLU A 501 -21.75 -16.21 -6.51
CA GLU A 501 -21.55 -16.58 -5.10
C GLU A 501 -20.09 -16.40 -4.61
N GLN A 502 -19.13 -16.26 -5.53
CA GLN A 502 -17.70 -16.11 -5.26
C GLN A 502 -17.07 -15.13 -6.28
N LYS A 503 -16.20 -14.21 -5.82
CA LYS A 503 -15.49 -13.18 -6.61
C LYS A 503 -16.33 -12.55 -7.73
N PRO A 504 -17.48 -11.92 -7.38
CA PRO A 504 -18.40 -11.34 -8.35
C PRO A 504 -17.83 -10.14 -9.11
N VAL A 505 -16.76 -9.52 -8.58
CA VAL A 505 -16.02 -8.41 -9.20
C VAL A 505 -14.53 -8.60 -8.94
N TRP A 506 -13.70 -8.37 -9.95
CA TRP A 506 -12.24 -8.25 -9.81
C TRP A 506 -11.67 -7.27 -10.84
N PHE A 507 -10.39 -6.94 -10.69
CA PHE A 507 -9.71 -5.91 -11.48
C PHE A 507 -8.46 -6.48 -12.15
N GLN A 508 -8.05 -5.86 -13.26
CA GLN A 508 -6.74 -6.04 -13.88
C GLN A 508 -6.18 -4.67 -14.31
N PHE A 509 -4.88 -4.42 -14.11
CA PHE A 509 -4.19 -3.16 -14.42
C PHE A 509 -3.07 -3.39 -15.43
N ARG A 510 -3.34 -3.09 -16.70
CA ARG A 510 -2.44 -3.33 -17.85
C ARG A 510 -2.70 -2.31 -18.96
N ASP A 511 -1.71 -2.08 -19.82
CA ASP A 511 -1.85 -1.24 -21.04
C ASP A 511 -2.32 0.21 -20.76
N GLY A 512 -2.04 0.75 -19.57
CA GLY A 512 -2.56 2.05 -19.13
C GLY A 512 -4.03 2.05 -18.69
N ARG A 513 -4.68 0.89 -18.55
CA ARG A 513 -6.13 0.74 -18.33
C ARG A 513 -6.47 0.01 -17.04
N VAL A 514 -7.62 0.39 -16.48
CA VAL A 514 -8.31 -0.34 -15.41
C VAL A 514 -9.38 -1.22 -16.06
N ILE A 515 -9.17 -2.53 -16.05
CA ILE A 515 -10.12 -3.51 -16.56
C ILE A 515 -10.90 -4.07 -15.37
N MET A 516 -12.17 -3.69 -15.24
CA MET A 516 -13.07 -4.26 -14.25
C MET A 516 -13.79 -5.46 -14.87
N LYS A 517 -13.66 -6.64 -14.25
CA LYS A 517 -14.39 -7.86 -14.60
C LYS A 517 -15.49 -8.10 -13.58
N VAL A 518 -16.71 -8.40 -14.05
CA VAL A 518 -17.91 -8.63 -13.24
C VAL A 518 -18.56 -9.93 -13.69
N PHE A 519 -18.91 -10.82 -12.77
CA PHE A 519 -19.52 -12.11 -13.08
C PHE A 519 -20.96 -12.17 -12.55
N ALA A 520 -21.94 -11.96 -13.44
CA ALA A 520 -23.34 -11.82 -13.06
C ALA A 520 -24.33 -12.29 -14.14
N SER A 521 -25.51 -12.72 -13.72
CA SER A 521 -26.71 -12.92 -14.55
C SER A 521 -27.55 -11.62 -14.58
N LEU A 522 -28.47 -11.50 -15.54
CA LEU A 522 -29.41 -10.37 -15.62
C LEU A 522 -30.86 -10.85 -15.64
N ILE A 523 -31.67 -10.40 -14.69
CA ILE A 523 -33.13 -10.54 -14.70
C ILE A 523 -33.72 -9.25 -15.28
N THR A 524 -34.33 -9.37 -16.45
CA THR A 524 -35.01 -8.24 -17.10
C THR A 524 -36.36 -7.93 -16.45
N ASN A 525 -36.88 -6.71 -16.64
CA ASN A 525 -38.21 -6.28 -16.17
C ASN A 525 -39.37 -7.20 -16.58
N GLU A 526 -39.20 -7.91 -17.70
CA GLU A 526 -40.18 -8.85 -18.26
C GLU A 526 -40.12 -10.23 -17.57
N GLY A 527 -39.27 -10.39 -16.55
CA GLY A 527 -39.00 -11.66 -15.87
C GLY A 527 -38.12 -12.62 -16.68
N THR A 528 -37.58 -12.20 -17.83
CA THR A 528 -36.65 -13.04 -18.61
C THR A 528 -35.27 -12.97 -17.97
N GLU A 529 -34.78 -14.13 -17.54
CA GLU A 529 -33.42 -14.33 -17.04
C GLU A 529 -32.44 -14.56 -18.20
N ILE A 530 -31.28 -13.88 -18.12
CA ILE A 530 -30.12 -14.12 -18.96
C ILE A 530 -29.05 -14.79 -18.08
N PRO A 531 -28.64 -16.04 -18.39
CA PRO A 531 -27.63 -16.76 -17.63
C PRO A 531 -26.30 -16.01 -17.53
N GLN A 532 -25.62 -16.27 -16.42
CA GLN A 532 -24.39 -15.63 -15.97
C GLN A 532 -23.38 -15.37 -17.09
N ARG A 533 -22.84 -14.15 -17.14
CA ARG A 533 -21.79 -13.75 -18.07
C ARG A 533 -20.60 -13.17 -17.33
N LEU A 534 -19.43 -13.35 -17.90
CA LEU A 534 -18.28 -12.52 -17.59
C LEU A 534 -18.42 -11.21 -18.38
N ILE A 535 -18.71 -10.12 -17.69
CA ILE A 535 -18.72 -8.76 -18.24
C ILE A 535 -17.33 -8.16 -18.00
N THR A 536 -16.67 -7.74 -19.07
CA THR A 536 -15.38 -7.03 -19.01
C THR A 536 -15.60 -5.57 -19.40
N VAL A 537 -15.30 -4.64 -18.48
CA VAL A 537 -15.40 -3.19 -18.67
C VAL A 537 -14.00 -2.60 -18.68
N ALA A 538 -13.57 -2.07 -19.84
CA ALA A 538 -12.26 -1.42 -19.98
C ALA A 538 -12.40 0.09 -19.77
N LEU A 539 -11.72 0.62 -18.75
CA LEU A 539 -11.70 2.03 -18.37
C LEU A 539 -10.28 2.57 -18.55
N GLU A 540 -10.13 3.71 -19.23
CA GLU A 540 -8.84 4.36 -19.42
C GLU A 540 -8.82 5.66 -18.60
N PRO A 541 -8.02 5.73 -17.52
CA PRO A 541 -7.80 6.98 -16.79
C PRO A 541 -6.87 7.90 -17.58
N THR A 542 -7.22 9.17 -17.65
CA THR A 542 -6.42 10.24 -18.27
C THR A 542 -6.34 11.44 -17.32
N LEU A 543 -5.21 12.15 -17.33
CA LEU A 543 -4.96 13.31 -16.47
C LEU A 543 -4.78 14.55 -17.36
N GLU A 544 -5.78 15.43 -17.38
CA GLU A 544 -5.81 16.64 -18.20
C GLU A 544 -5.80 17.90 -17.32
N GLY A 545 -4.58 18.37 -17.01
CA GLY A 545 -4.35 19.52 -16.14
C GLY A 545 -4.74 19.21 -14.70
N ASP A 546 -5.80 19.84 -14.22
CA ASP A 546 -6.32 19.67 -12.86
C ASP A 546 -7.58 18.75 -12.82
N ASN A 547 -7.82 17.96 -13.87
CA ASN A 547 -8.90 16.97 -13.97
C ASN A 547 -8.39 15.55 -14.23
N ILE A 548 -9.03 14.55 -13.62
CA ILE A 548 -8.89 13.13 -13.96
C ILE A 548 -10.15 12.71 -14.72
N THR A 549 -9.97 12.28 -15.97
CA THR A 549 -11.06 11.84 -16.84
C THR A 549 -10.95 10.34 -17.08
N LEU A 550 -11.97 9.59 -16.65
CA LEU A 550 -12.07 8.13 -16.77
C LEU A 550 -13.01 7.79 -17.93
N THR A 551 -12.46 7.35 -19.05
CA THR A 551 -13.21 7.05 -20.29
C THR A 551 -13.43 5.55 -20.45
N ARG A 552 -14.69 5.14 -20.65
CA ARG A 552 -15.08 3.74 -20.85
C ARG A 552 -14.88 3.33 -22.31
N LYS A 553 -13.76 2.64 -22.60
CA LYS A 553 -13.37 2.24 -23.96
C LYS A 553 -14.19 1.09 -24.52
N SER A 554 -14.57 0.11 -23.70
CA SER A 554 -15.49 -0.96 -24.13
C SER A 554 -16.18 -1.65 -22.96
N ILE A 555 -17.35 -2.21 -23.26
CA ILE A 555 -17.97 -3.27 -22.46
C ILE A 555 -18.08 -4.49 -23.37
N ARG A 556 -17.59 -5.64 -22.90
CA ARG A 556 -17.76 -6.95 -23.54
C ARG A 556 -18.49 -7.88 -22.57
N ALA A 557 -19.25 -8.82 -23.09
CA ALA A 557 -19.83 -9.90 -22.30
C ALA A 557 -19.57 -11.22 -23.04
N GLU A 558 -19.25 -12.26 -22.28
CA GLU A 558 -19.02 -13.62 -22.80
C GLU A 558 -19.57 -14.68 -21.84
N ASN A 559 -19.80 -15.88 -22.37
CA ASN A 559 -20.18 -17.05 -21.58
C ASN A 559 -18.90 -17.71 -21.02
N PRO A 560 -18.67 -17.72 -19.70
CA PRO A 560 -17.48 -18.33 -19.12
C PRO A 560 -17.59 -19.85 -18.94
N ASP A 561 -18.77 -20.46 -19.14
CA ASP A 561 -18.95 -21.92 -19.13
C ASP A 561 -18.96 -22.50 -20.55
N PRO A 562 -17.86 -23.11 -21.04
CA PRO A 562 -17.82 -23.74 -22.36
C PRO A 562 -18.69 -25.01 -22.47
N LEU A 563 -19.18 -25.55 -21.35
CA LEU A 563 -20.11 -26.69 -21.33
C LEU A 563 -21.57 -26.24 -21.54
N GLN A 564 -21.90 -24.97 -21.29
CA GLN A 564 -23.20 -24.39 -21.54
C GLN A 564 -23.45 -24.23 -23.05
N GLN A 565 -24.04 -25.25 -23.67
CA GLN A 565 -24.28 -25.31 -25.12
C GLN A 565 -25.31 -24.26 -25.59
N GLU A 566 -24.81 -23.13 -26.10
CA GLU A 566 -25.60 -22.11 -26.79
C GLU A 566 -25.32 -22.11 -28.30
N THR A 567 -26.33 -21.79 -29.11
CA THR A 567 -26.06 -21.39 -30.50
C THR A 567 -25.41 -19.99 -30.51
N ARG A 568 -24.54 -19.72 -31.50
CA ARG A 568 -23.89 -18.41 -31.66
C ARG A 568 -24.86 -17.22 -31.67
N ILE A 569 -26.09 -17.43 -32.15
CA ILE A 569 -27.14 -16.39 -32.19
C ILE A 569 -27.71 -16.12 -30.79
N GLN A 570 -27.95 -17.17 -29.99
CA GLN A 570 -28.38 -17.02 -28.59
C GLN A 570 -27.30 -16.33 -27.75
N ALA A 571 -26.05 -16.77 -27.89
CA ALA A 571 -24.90 -16.18 -27.19
C ALA A 571 -24.74 -14.69 -27.52
N ALA A 572 -24.78 -14.33 -28.81
CA ALA A 572 -24.69 -12.94 -29.24
C ALA A 572 -25.86 -12.09 -28.72
N GLY A 573 -27.10 -12.60 -28.74
CA GLY A 573 -28.27 -11.88 -28.22
C GLY A 573 -28.23 -11.66 -26.71
N ARG A 574 -27.82 -12.69 -25.95
CA ARG A 574 -27.64 -12.63 -24.49
C ARG A 574 -26.52 -11.65 -24.11
N ASN A 575 -25.37 -11.74 -24.77
CA ASN A 575 -24.26 -10.80 -24.60
C ASN A 575 -24.70 -9.36 -24.90
N ALA A 576 -25.39 -9.11 -26.03
CA ALA A 576 -25.82 -7.78 -26.42
C ALA A 576 -26.78 -7.12 -25.41
N ARG A 577 -27.70 -7.88 -24.77
CA ARG A 577 -28.59 -7.33 -23.75
C ARG A 577 -27.85 -7.04 -22.43
N ILE A 578 -26.93 -7.90 -21.99
CA ILE A 578 -26.11 -7.62 -20.80
C ILE A 578 -25.15 -6.45 -21.04
N VAL A 579 -24.48 -6.38 -22.20
CA VAL A 579 -23.68 -5.22 -22.61
C VAL A 579 -24.52 -3.95 -22.57
N LYS A 580 -25.76 -3.96 -23.10
CA LYS A 580 -26.66 -2.80 -23.02
C LYS A 580 -27.00 -2.41 -21.58
N ALA A 581 -27.36 -3.36 -20.71
CA ALA A 581 -27.70 -3.06 -19.31
C ALA A 581 -26.54 -2.40 -18.54
N PHE A 582 -25.30 -2.85 -18.76
CA PHE A 582 -24.10 -2.17 -18.23
C PHE A 582 -23.81 -0.83 -18.95
N THR A 583 -24.12 -0.71 -20.25
CA THR A 583 -23.90 0.51 -21.03
C THR A 583 -24.81 1.65 -20.59
N ASP A 584 -26.07 1.35 -20.25
CA ASP A 584 -27.07 2.32 -19.81
C ASP A 584 -26.84 2.80 -18.35
N GLN A 585 -26.13 2.02 -17.53
CA GLN A 585 -25.90 2.28 -16.10
C GLN A 585 -24.53 2.88 -15.75
N LEU A 586 -23.57 2.80 -16.67
CA LEU A 586 -22.24 3.41 -16.55
C LEU A 586 -22.16 4.62 -17.52
N PRO A 587 -21.63 5.78 -17.10
CA PRO A 587 -21.35 6.87 -18.03
C PRO A 587 -20.27 6.46 -19.04
N GLU A 588 -20.27 7.09 -20.22
CA GLU A 588 -19.21 6.90 -21.23
C GLU A 588 -17.89 7.55 -20.79
N THR A 589 -17.97 8.65 -20.04
CA THR A 589 -16.84 9.37 -19.47
C THR A 589 -17.28 10.02 -18.16
N ARG A 590 -16.47 9.87 -17.11
CA ARG A 590 -16.62 10.57 -15.83
C ARG A 590 -15.39 11.44 -15.61
N THR A 591 -15.58 12.67 -15.13
CA THR A 591 -14.46 13.58 -14.84
C THR A 591 -14.52 14.03 -13.39
N GLU A 592 -13.40 13.86 -12.69
CA GLU A 592 -13.19 14.22 -11.30
C GLU A 592 -12.08 15.26 -11.17
N SER A 593 -12.05 15.96 -10.04
CA SER A 593 -10.93 16.83 -9.68
C SER A 593 -9.64 16.02 -9.50
N ALA A 594 -8.56 16.44 -10.14
CA ALA A 594 -7.21 15.98 -9.80
C ALA A 594 -6.69 16.68 -8.52
N LEU A 595 -7.33 17.77 -8.10
CA LEU A 595 -7.08 18.45 -6.83
C LEU A 595 -7.76 17.65 -5.71
N VAL A 596 -6.96 17.27 -4.71
CA VAL A 596 -7.35 16.52 -3.51
C VAL A 596 -7.04 17.39 -2.31
N ASP A 597 -8.07 17.79 -1.58
CA ASP A 597 -7.89 18.45 -0.29
C ASP A 597 -7.49 17.40 0.76
N VAL A 598 -6.40 17.67 1.48
CA VAL A 598 -5.86 16.82 2.55
C VAL A 598 -5.91 17.61 3.85
N GLU A 599 -6.69 17.09 4.79
CA GLU A 599 -7.02 17.72 6.07
C GLU A 599 -6.00 17.34 7.16
N ALA A 600 -5.64 18.31 7.99
CA ALA A 600 -4.77 18.17 9.15
C ALA A 600 -5.25 19.14 10.26
N ASP A 601 -5.99 18.61 11.24
CA ASP A 601 -6.60 19.40 12.32
C ASP A 601 -7.52 20.52 11.79
N GLU A 602 -7.30 21.79 12.15
CA GLU A 602 -8.08 22.94 11.63
C GLU A 602 -7.64 23.43 10.23
N GLU A 603 -6.57 22.90 9.63
CA GLU A 603 -6.07 23.31 8.31
C GLU A 603 -6.28 22.23 7.23
N SER A 604 -6.48 22.65 5.98
CA SER A 604 -6.45 21.76 4.83
C SER A 604 -5.54 22.31 3.74
N ILE A 605 -4.72 21.43 3.17
CA ILE A 605 -3.88 21.76 2.01
C ILE A 605 -4.46 21.10 0.78
N GLN A 606 -4.52 21.86 -0.31
CA GLN A 606 -4.84 21.30 -1.61
C GLN A 606 -3.56 20.73 -2.24
N MET A 607 -3.56 19.42 -2.51
CA MET A 607 -2.57 18.77 -3.37
C MET A 607 -3.20 18.45 -4.72
N ARG A 608 -2.37 18.21 -5.75
CA ARG A 608 -2.81 17.77 -7.07
C ARG A 608 -2.18 16.43 -7.41
N ILE A 609 -2.97 15.51 -7.95
CA ILE A 609 -2.47 14.30 -8.59
C ILE A 609 -1.68 14.68 -9.84
N THR A 610 -0.36 14.46 -9.82
CA THR A 610 0.57 14.80 -10.90
C THR A 610 0.94 13.63 -11.80
N SER A 611 0.69 12.40 -11.34
CA SER A 611 0.82 11.19 -12.14
C SER A 611 -0.24 10.15 -11.76
N LEU A 612 -0.73 9.43 -12.77
CA LEU A 612 -1.70 8.34 -12.65
C LEU A 612 -1.37 7.32 -13.75
N THR A 613 -1.01 6.09 -13.40
CA THR A 613 -0.56 5.07 -14.38
C THR A 613 -0.97 3.67 -13.93
N ALA A 614 -1.56 2.89 -14.83
CA ALA A 614 -1.91 1.48 -14.62
C ALA A 614 -1.01 0.58 -15.49
N ALA A 615 -0.11 -0.18 -14.86
CA ALA A 615 0.84 -1.07 -15.55
C ALA A 615 1.40 -2.15 -14.60
N GLY A 616 1.69 -3.33 -15.14
CA GLY A 616 2.34 -4.43 -14.42
C GLY A 616 1.50 -5.04 -13.31
N GLY A 617 0.17 -4.91 -13.38
CA GLY A 617 -0.75 -5.24 -12.28
C GLY A 617 -0.88 -4.14 -11.22
N TRP A 618 -0.26 -2.96 -11.39
CA TRP A 618 -0.25 -1.88 -10.41
C TRP A 618 -0.84 -0.56 -10.94
N LEU A 619 -1.69 0.08 -10.14
CA LEU A 619 -2.11 1.47 -10.28
C LEU A 619 -1.20 2.34 -9.39
N THR A 620 -0.37 3.17 -10.02
CA THR A 620 0.51 4.14 -9.34
C THR A 620 -0.08 5.55 -9.43
N ILE A 621 -0.05 6.29 -8.32
CA ILE A 621 -0.60 7.64 -8.16
C ILE A 621 0.45 8.50 -7.44
N THR A 622 0.73 9.71 -7.93
CA THR A 622 1.62 10.69 -7.28
C THR A 622 0.87 12.00 -7.04
N LEU A 623 1.06 12.64 -5.88
CA LEU A 623 0.41 13.90 -5.48
C LEU A 623 1.44 14.94 -5.03
N GLU A 624 1.26 16.20 -5.45
CA GLU A 624 2.09 17.39 -5.08
C GLU A 624 1.24 18.61 -4.71
#